data_AF-A0AAW5RF82-F1
#
_entry.id   AF-A0AAW5RF82-F1
#
_cell.length_a   1.000
_cell.length_b   1.000
_cell.length_c   1.000
_cell.angle_alpha   90.00
_cell.angle_beta   90.00
_cell.angle_gamma   90.00
#
_symmetry.space_group_name_H-M   'P 1'
#
loop_
_entity.id
_entity.type
_entity.pdbx_description
1 polymer ?
#
loop_
_entity_poly.entity_id
_entity_poly.type
_entity_poly.pdbx_seq_one_letter_code
_entity_poly.pdbx_strand_id
1 'polypeptide(L)'
;MKRYLLHLKLGDFAPAQSTRTLTQEGFLLCKDARLGKAPQVRQYYAAEFNGIEGYTPDQVINVFSSADELFRPETIQSYQGVDVTDNHPPGNSINAATWKTHSIGTLFNVRRDGDYLVGDLLIKDSDVIQQIQSQERLELSLGYGAELHLISGTAADGTPYQAEFKNFYGDHVALVKYGRCGGDCRIGDQKPNPTNTEKTMQIIVNGIPFDVADNSALAAALKKDQDLLASLQQTVNSKLKIGDQEFSISELTAVQAVIDKVVADAKTNAEKVTTLEANQVTPEKLEALANERAAVISDAKKLNANVKTEGCNCEQIKREAITAKAGDAIVGAILGSVAIGDAKPEQVDMVFRALVATNGTQTPSNPINSFFTGDSQTTQPAGGNGTTATQEQGYDKTTAWKKDI
;
A
#
# COMPACT_ATOMS: atom_id res chain seq x y z
N MET A 1 67.10 6.53 11.77
CA MET A 1 66.16 7.16 10.80
C MET A 1 65.12 7.94 11.59
N LYS A 2 64.98 9.25 11.36
CA LYS A 2 63.90 10.04 11.95
C LYS A 2 62.61 9.76 11.15
N ARG A 3 61.63 9.13 11.80
CA ARG A 3 60.27 8.98 11.24
C ARG A 3 59.49 10.25 11.57
N TYR A 4 58.96 10.92 10.55
CA TYR A 4 58.08 12.06 10.73
C TYR A 4 56.65 11.56 10.49
N LEU A 5 55.84 11.45 11.55
CA LEU A 5 54.39 11.30 11.41
C LEU A 5 53.81 12.68 11.08
N LEU A 6 53.32 12.84 9.86
CA LEU A 6 52.52 14.01 9.47
C LEU A 6 51.11 13.83 10.03
N HIS A 7 50.81 14.46 11.16
CA HIS A 7 49.43 14.68 11.59
C HIS A 7 48.88 15.87 10.82
N LEU A 8 48.29 15.62 9.66
CA LEU A 8 47.45 16.61 8.96
C LEU A 8 46.13 16.70 9.73
N LYS A 9 45.94 17.79 10.49
CA LYS A 9 44.71 18.06 11.23
C LYS A 9 43.66 18.55 10.24
N LEU A 10 42.81 17.65 9.72
CA LEU A 10 41.63 17.99 8.93
C LEU A 10 40.36 17.77 9.76
N GLY A 11 39.79 18.87 10.26
CA GLY A 11 38.39 19.01 10.65
C GLY A 11 37.90 18.20 11.85
N ASP A 12 37.99 18.77 13.06
CA ASP A 12 37.10 18.38 14.16
C ASP A 12 35.67 18.85 13.83
N PHE A 13 34.88 18.04 13.14
CA PHE A 13 33.46 18.29 12.86
C PHE A 13 32.55 17.13 13.27
N ALA A 14 32.82 16.54 14.43
CA ALA A 14 31.79 15.84 15.20
C ALA A 14 31.65 16.56 16.56
N PRO A 15 30.45 16.99 16.98
CA PRO A 15 30.28 17.59 18.30
C PRO A 15 30.76 16.60 19.36
N ALA A 16 31.36 17.08 20.46
CA ALA A 16 31.98 16.27 21.51
C ALA A 16 31.02 15.30 22.26
N GLN A 17 29.76 15.24 21.84
CA GLN A 17 28.70 14.35 22.34
C GLN A 17 28.26 13.31 21.29
N SER A 18 28.95 13.24 20.15
CA SER A 18 28.64 12.37 19.03
C SER A 18 29.37 11.03 19.14
N THR A 19 28.66 9.91 18.99
CA THR A 19 29.28 8.58 18.81
C THR A 19 30.07 8.46 17.50
N ARG A 20 29.99 9.49 16.65
CA ARG A 20 30.71 9.61 15.38
C ARG A 20 32.10 10.24 15.54
N THR A 21 33.10 9.70 14.86
CA THR A 21 34.47 10.22 14.82
C THR A 21 35.01 10.16 13.40
N LEU A 22 35.71 11.21 12.95
CA LEU A 22 36.41 11.17 11.66
C LEU A 22 37.79 10.52 11.82
N THR A 23 38.16 9.63 10.90
CA THR A 23 39.52 9.10 10.80
C THR A 23 40.44 10.14 10.16
N GLN A 24 41.75 9.90 10.20
CA GLN A 24 42.73 10.80 9.57
C GLN A 24 42.53 10.95 8.05
N GLU A 25 42.00 9.91 7.42
CA GLU A 25 41.68 9.83 6.00
C GLU A 25 40.35 10.51 5.64
N GLY A 26 39.57 10.95 6.64
CA GLY A 26 38.26 11.57 6.44
C GLY A 26 37.09 10.60 6.41
N PHE A 27 37.27 9.34 6.79
CA PHE A 27 36.17 8.38 6.92
C PHE A 27 35.39 8.62 8.21
N LEU A 28 34.08 8.36 8.21
CA LEU A 28 33.22 8.55 9.37
C LEU A 28 33.00 7.21 10.08
N LEU A 29 33.61 7.07 11.26
CA LEU A 29 33.33 5.99 12.19
C LEU A 29 32.09 6.34 13.00
N CYS A 30 31.03 5.56 12.90
CA CYS A 30 29.81 5.69 13.67
C CYS A 30 29.70 4.52 14.65
N LYS A 31 29.93 4.78 15.95
CA LYS A 31 29.83 3.73 16.97
C LYS A 31 28.40 3.56 17.47
N ASP A 32 28.09 2.33 17.88
CA ASP A 32 26.85 1.99 18.58
C ASP A 32 25.58 2.32 17.78
N ALA A 33 25.66 2.22 16.45
CA ALA A 33 24.53 2.48 15.57
C ALA A 33 23.47 1.39 15.77
N ARG A 34 22.19 1.78 15.94
CA ARG A 34 21.07 0.86 16.10
C ARG A 34 20.62 0.37 14.72
N LEU A 35 20.83 -0.91 14.46
CA LEU A 35 20.62 -1.53 13.15
C LEU A 35 19.21 -2.13 13.04
N GLY A 36 18.75 -2.82 14.09
CA GLY A 36 17.46 -3.50 14.12
C GLY A 36 16.86 -3.51 15.52
N LYS A 37 15.55 -3.75 15.62
CA LYS A 37 14.80 -3.86 16.88
C LYS A 37 14.02 -5.17 16.92
N ALA A 38 14.10 -5.86 18.05
CA ALA A 38 13.27 -7.02 18.35
C ALA A 38 13.00 -7.13 19.86
N PRO A 39 11.81 -7.60 20.28
CA PRO A 39 10.71 -8.07 19.43
C PRO A 39 9.98 -6.91 18.72
N GLN A 40 9.56 -7.11 17.47
CA GLN A 40 8.85 -6.09 16.69
C GLN A 40 8.01 -6.72 15.58
N VAL A 41 6.81 -6.17 15.34
CA VAL A 41 6.02 -6.42 14.13
C VAL A 41 6.30 -5.33 13.11
N ARG A 42 6.60 -5.71 11.88
CA ARG A 42 6.84 -4.81 10.75
C ARG A 42 5.91 -5.14 9.58
N GLN A 43 5.56 -4.13 8.80
CA GLN A 43 4.67 -4.26 7.64
C GLN A 43 5.48 -4.49 6.36
N TYR A 44 5.02 -5.45 5.55
CA TYR A 44 5.59 -5.82 4.26
C TYR A 44 4.45 -5.97 3.25
N TYR A 45 4.69 -5.64 1.99
CA TYR A 45 3.79 -6.06 0.91
C TYR A 45 4.02 -7.54 0.57
N ALA A 46 2.97 -8.28 0.24
CA ALA A 46 3.08 -9.66 -0.19
C ALA A 46 3.99 -9.82 -1.44
N ALA A 47 4.02 -8.80 -2.32
CA ALA A 47 4.90 -8.73 -3.47
C ALA A 47 6.40 -8.80 -3.12
N GLU A 48 6.79 -8.36 -1.91
CA GLU A 48 8.19 -8.38 -1.47
C GLU A 48 8.75 -9.80 -1.28
N PHE A 49 7.87 -10.80 -1.22
CA PHE A 49 8.22 -12.21 -0.97
C PHE A 49 8.08 -13.10 -2.20
N ASN A 50 8.17 -12.53 -3.41
CA ASN A 50 8.00 -13.25 -4.68
C ASN A 50 6.63 -13.93 -4.85
N GLY A 51 5.60 -13.41 -4.17
CA GLY A 51 4.24 -13.93 -4.20
C GLY A 51 3.99 -14.97 -3.12
N ILE A 52 3.06 -14.66 -2.22
CA ILE A 52 2.61 -15.57 -1.16
C ILE A 52 1.26 -16.12 -1.56
N GLU A 53 1.12 -17.44 -1.54
CA GLU A 53 -0.15 -18.09 -1.85
C GLU A 53 -1.26 -17.60 -0.91
N GLY A 54 -2.39 -17.19 -1.50
CA GLY A 54 -3.54 -16.66 -0.75
C GLY A 54 -3.47 -15.17 -0.44
N TYR A 55 -2.45 -14.44 -0.88
CA TYR A 55 -2.33 -12.99 -0.73
C TYR A 55 -2.27 -12.30 -2.09
N THR A 56 -2.90 -11.13 -2.21
CA THR A 56 -2.70 -10.27 -3.39
C THR A 56 -1.37 -9.53 -3.25
N PRO A 57 -0.66 -9.21 -4.36
CA PRO A 57 0.66 -8.56 -4.30
C PRO A 57 0.70 -7.25 -3.49
N ASP A 58 -0.38 -6.48 -3.50
CA ASP A 58 -0.59 -5.21 -2.81
C ASP A 58 -1.07 -5.36 -1.36
N GLN A 59 -1.36 -6.58 -0.91
CA GLN A 59 -1.80 -6.82 0.46
C GLN A 59 -0.63 -6.61 1.45
N VAL A 60 -0.89 -5.83 2.50
CA VAL A 60 0.04 -5.66 3.62
C VAL A 60 -0.05 -6.87 4.55
N ILE A 61 1.12 -7.39 4.91
CA ILE A 61 1.32 -8.50 5.82
C ILE A 61 2.15 -8.00 6.99
N ASN A 62 1.63 -8.20 8.21
CA ASN A 62 2.38 -7.96 9.43
C ASN A 62 3.28 -9.16 9.69
N VAL A 63 4.60 -8.92 9.70
CA VAL A 63 5.62 -9.93 9.94
C VAL A 63 6.31 -9.66 11.28
N PHE A 64 6.25 -10.64 12.16
CA PHE A 64 6.87 -10.60 13.47
C PHE A 64 8.34 -11.03 13.39
N SER A 65 9.19 -10.34 14.15
CA SER A 65 10.57 -10.74 14.40
C SER A 65 10.76 -10.86 15.89
N SER A 66 11.00 -12.09 16.35
CA SER A 66 11.26 -12.36 17.75
C SER A 66 12.69 -11.96 18.15
N ALA A 67 12.89 -11.70 19.44
CA ALA A 67 14.22 -11.42 19.98
C ALA A 67 15.16 -12.61 19.83
N ASP A 68 14.64 -13.83 19.99
CA ASP A 68 15.43 -15.07 19.89
C ASP A 68 15.94 -15.28 18.46
N GLU A 69 15.19 -14.84 17.45
CA GLU A 69 15.56 -14.92 16.05
C GLU A 69 16.56 -13.84 15.64
N LEU A 70 16.34 -12.58 16.02
CA LEU A 70 17.24 -11.48 15.64
C LEU A 70 18.57 -11.52 16.39
N PHE A 71 18.58 -11.99 17.64
CA PHE A 71 19.76 -11.99 18.51
C PHE A 71 20.46 -13.34 18.63
N ARG A 72 20.09 -14.33 17.80
CA ARG A 72 20.83 -15.58 17.78
C ARG A 72 22.31 -15.32 17.42
N PRO A 73 23.27 -16.08 17.97
CA PRO A 73 24.69 -15.91 17.68
C PRO A 73 25.01 -15.95 16.18
N GLU A 74 24.34 -16.81 15.42
CA GLU A 74 24.56 -16.99 13.98
C GLU A 74 24.17 -15.74 13.18
N THR A 75 23.06 -15.09 13.55
CA THR A 75 22.58 -13.86 12.91
C THR A 75 23.52 -12.72 13.24
N ILE A 76 23.89 -12.54 14.50
CA ILE A 76 24.87 -11.51 14.90
C ILE A 76 26.19 -11.71 14.15
N GLN A 77 26.66 -12.95 14.05
CA GLN A 77 27.88 -13.29 13.35
C GLN A 77 27.78 -13.04 11.84
N SER A 78 26.62 -13.30 11.21
CA SER A 78 26.42 -13.10 9.77
C SER A 78 26.55 -11.65 9.33
N TYR A 79 26.27 -10.70 10.23
CA TYR A 79 26.44 -9.26 9.95
C TYR A 79 27.88 -8.76 10.11
N GLN A 80 28.82 -9.57 10.61
CA GLN A 80 30.19 -9.10 10.79
C GLN A 80 30.88 -8.93 9.44
N GLY A 81 31.29 -7.69 9.13
CA GLY A 81 32.02 -7.37 7.90
C GLY A 81 31.15 -7.17 6.68
N VAL A 82 29.81 -7.14 6.82
CA VAL A 82 28.92 -6.84 5.68
C VAL A 82 29.07 -5.38 5.23
N ASP A 83 28.71 -5.14 3.98
CA ASP A 83 28.74 -3.81 3.40
C ASP A 83 27.65 -2.90 3.99
N VAL A 84 27.99 -1.62 4.10
CA VAL A 84 27.01 -0.55 4.30
C VAL A 84 26.70 0.04 2.93
N THR A 85 25.42 0.19 2.58
CA THR A 85 25.00 0.68 1.27
C THR A 85 24.28 2.01 1.33
N ASP A 86 24.42 2.80 0.26
CA ASP A 86 23.56 3.96 0.03
C ASP A 86 22.20 3.48 -0.50
N ASN A 87 21.18 3.50 0.35
CA ASN A 87 19.88 2.86 0.12
C ASN A 87 19.99 1.34 -0.11
N HIS A 88 18.84 0.68 -0.27
CA HIS A 88 18.82 -0.73 -0.64
C HIS A 88 19.26 -0.89 -2.12
N PRO A 89 20.21 -1.80 -2.42
CA PRO A 89 20.59 -2.08 -3.78
C PRO A 89 19.42 -2.71 -4.55
N PRO A 90 19.37 -2.59 -5.90
CA PRO A 90 18.36 -3.26 -6.71
C PRO A 90 18.32 -4.77 -6.44
N GLY A 91 17.12 -5.31 -6.22
CA GLY A 91 16.95 -6.71 -5.83
C GLY A 91 17.25 -7.00 -4.36
N ASN A 92 17.51 -5.97 -3.55
CA ASN A 92 17.73 -6.05 -2.10
C ASN A 92 18.86 -7.01 -1.67
N SER A 93 19.89 -7.15 -2.50
CA SER A 93 21.08 -7.96 -2.17
C SER A 93 22.35 -7.36 -2.76
N ILE A 94 23.45 -7.53 -2.05
CA ILE A 94 24.79 -7.18 -2.50
C ILE A 94 25.61 -8.44 -2.83
N ASN A 95 26.35 -8.41 -3.94
CA ASN A 95 27.17 -9.54 -4.36
C ASN A 95 28.44 -9.09 -5.09
N ALA A 96 29.26 -10.05 -5.53
CA ALA A 96 30.53 -9.79 -6.21
C ALA A 96 30.41 -8.90 -7.46
N ALA A 97 29.25 -8.85 -8.11
CA ALA A 97 29.00 -7.99 -9.27
C ALA A 97 28.49 -6.59 -8.89
N THR A 98 27.80 -6.43 -7.75
CA THR A 98 27.08 -5.20 -7.38
C THR A 98 27.76 -4.40 -6.26
N TRP A 99 28.64 -5.00 -5.47
CA TRP A 99 29.22 -4.34 -4.28
C TRP A 99 29.91 -3.01 -4.60
N LYS A 100 30.63 -2.95 -5.72
CA LYS A 100 31.44 -1.77 -6.09
C LYS A 100 30.60 -0.52 -6.34
N THR A 101 29.34 -0.68 -6.74
CA THR A 101 28.45 0.45 -7.06
C THR A 101 27.60 0.90 -5.89
N HIS A 102 27.43 0.06 -4.86
CA HIS A 102 26.49 0.33 -3.77
C HIS A 102 27.16 0.44 -2.39
N SER A 103 28.32 -0.18 -2.19
CA SER A 103 29.04 -0.14 -0.93
C SER A 103 29.64 1.25 -0.70
N ILE A 104 29.28 1.83 0.44
CA ILE A 104 29.79 3.11 0.96
C ILE A 104 30.60 2.92 2.25
N GLY A 105 30.69 1.70 2.76
CA GLY A 105 31.29 1.44 4.06
C GLY A 105 31.17 -0.01 4.50
N THR A 106 31.52 -0.27 5.75
CA THR A 106 31.53 -1.63 6.32
C THR A 106 31.00 -1.61 7.74
N LEU A 107 30.24 -2.65 8.10
CA LEU A 107 29.74 -2.91 9.44
C LEU A 107 30.67 -3.87 10.21
N PHE A 108 30.90 -3.60 11.49
CA PHE A 108 31.64 -4.50 12.39
C PHE A 108 31.19 -4.33 13.84
N ASN A 109 31.71 -5.16 14.74
CA ASN A 109 31.39 -5.12 16.18
C ASN A 109 29.87 -5.23 16.48
N VAL A 110 29.19 -6.07 15.69
CA VAL A 110 27.76 -6.32 15.81
C VAL A 110 27.47 -7.10 17.09
N ARG A 111 26.48 -6.65 17.85
CA ARG A 111 26.08 -7.22 19.14
C ARG A 111 24.67 -6.80 19.54
N ARG A 112 24.14 -7.41 20.60
CA ARG A 112 22.88 -7.02 21.22
C ARG A 112 23.11 -5.92 22.27
N ASP A 113 22.25 -4.91 22.27
CA ASP A 113 22.10 -3.93 23.33
C ASP A 113 20.61 -3.72 23.64
N GLY A 114 20.13 -4.32 24.73
CA GLY A 114 18.72 -4.34 25.09
C GLY A 114 17.84 -5.00 24.00
N ASP A 115 16.90 -4.22 23.47
CA ASP A 115 15.98 -4.61 22.39
C ASP A 115 16.53 -4.27 20.99
N TYR A 116 17.79 -3.84 20.90
CA TYR A 116 18.42 -3.42 19.65
C TYR A 116 19.59 -4.32 19.25
N LEU A 117 19.70 -4.56 17.95
CA LEU A 117 20.92 -5.02 17.32
C LEU A 117 21.76 -3.77 17.03
N VAL A 118 22.97 -3.70 17.58
CA VAL A 118 23.86 -2.54 17.43
C VAL A 118 25.17 -2.94 16.79
N GLY A 119 25.81 -2.01 16.10
CA GLY A 119 27.15 -2.22 15.55
C GLY A 119 27.83 -0.91 15.15
N ASP A 120 29.09 -1.03 14.75
CA ASP A 120 29.93 0.09 14.38
C ASP A 120 30.04 0.15 12.85
N LEU A 121 29.82 1.33 12.27
CA LEU A 121 29.87 1.56 10.83
C LEU A 121 31.10 2.41 10.49
N LEU A 122 31.89 1.99 9.50
CA LEU A 122 32.92 2.83 8.89
C LEU A 122 32.43 3.27 7.51
N ILE A 123 31.95 4.51 7.41
CA ILE A 123 31.49 5.12 6.17
C ILE A 123 32.67 5.81 5.48
N LYS A 124 32.84 5.56 4.19
CA LYS A 124 33.97 6.02 3.39
C LYS A 124 33.57 6.98 2.27
N ASP A 125 32.29 6.99 1.87
CA ASP A 125 31.78 7.86 0.82
C ASP A 125 31.63 9.31 1.33
N SER A 126 32.27 10.27 0.65
CA SER A 126 32.32 11.67 1.09
C SER A 126 30.95 12.36 1.07
N ASP A 127 30.11 12.06 0.09
CA ASP A 127 28.82 12.72 -0.08
C ASP A 127 27.85 12.21 0.98
N VAL A 128 27.90 10.90 1.25
CA VAL A 128 27.11 10.30 2.33
C VAL A 128 27.57 10.80 3.70
N ILE A 129 28.87 10.97 3.93
CA ILE A 129 29.38 11.55 5.19
C ILE A 129 28.80 12.95 5.41
N GLN A 130 28.74 13.78 4.37
CA GLN A 130 28.14 15.11 4.46
C GLN A 130 26.65 15.03 4.81
N GLN A 131 25.89 14.10 4.20
CA GLN A 131 24.46 13.88 4.51
C GLN A 131 24.23 13.42 5.96
N ILE A 132 25.11 12.58 6.49
CA ILE A 132 25.03 12.13 7.89
C ILE A 132 25.36 13.30 8.83
N GLN A 133 26.37 14.11 8.49
CA GLN A 133 26.78 15.26 9.30
C GLN A 133 25.72 16.37 9.28
N SER A 134 25.03 16.57 8.15
CA SER A 134 23.92 17.52 8.01
C SER A 134 22.60 17.04 8.64
N GLN A 135 22.57 15.80 9.15
CA GLN A 135 21.36 15.13 9.68
C GLN A 135 20.24 14.95 8.66
N GLU A 136 20.56 14.98 7.36
CA GLU A 136 19.57 14.74 6.30
C GLU A 136 19.15 13.26 6.25
N ARG A 137 20.11 12.36 6.50
CA ARG A 137 19.88 10.92 6.44
C ARG A 137 20.66 10.20 7.54
N LEU A 138 19.91 9.57 8.45
CA LEU A 138 20.47 8.90 9.63
C LEU A 138 19.90 7.51 9.86
N GLU A 139 18.74 7.18 9.29
CA GLU A 139 18.05 5.92 9.58
C GLU A 139 18.70 4.73 8.86
N LEU A 140 18.62 3.57 9.51
CA LEU A 140 19.23 2.34 9.04
C LEU A 140 18.16 1.29 8.79
N SER A 141 18.37 0.51 7.74
CA SER A 141 17.55 -0.64 7.40
C SER A 141 18.44 -1.85 7.16
N LEU A 142 18.08 -2.98 7.76
CA LEU A 142 18.80 -4.23 7.58
C LEU A 142 18.42 -4.87 6.24
N GLY A 143 19.42 -5.19 5.42
CA GLY A 143 19.30 -6.13 4.31
C GLY A 143 19.64 -7.53 4.77
N TYR A 144 18.74 -8.49 4.53
CA TYR A 144 18.91 -9.86 5.01
C TYR A 144 18.13 -10.88 4.18
N GLY A 145 18.61 -12.12 4.23
CA GLY A 145 17.80 -13.30 3.99
C GLY A 145 17.16 -13.79 5.30
N ALA A 146 15.92 -14.24 5.23
CA ALA A 146 15.23 -14.92 6.34
C ALA A 146 14.17 -15.87 5.77
N GLU A 147 13.84 -16.91 6.53
CA GLU A 147 12.71 -17.77 6.24
C GLU A 147 11.42 -17.09 6.71
N LEU A 148 10.44 -16.96 5.81
CA LEU A 148 9.11 -16.46 6.16
C LEU A 148 8.19 -17.63 6.52
N HIS A 149 7.73 -17.68 7.75
CA HIS A 149 6.80 -18.69 8.25
C HIS A 149 5.41 -18.06 8.38
N LEU A 150 4.44 -18.49 7.56
CA LEU A 150 3.07 -17.94 7.58
C LEU A 150 2.29 -18.48 8.78
N ILE A 151 2.46 -17.83 9.92
CA ILE A 151 1.77 -18.15 11.17
C ILE A 151 1.05 -16.92 11.71
N SER A 152 -0.21 -17.10 12.09
CA SER A 152 -0.97 -16.03 12.75
C SER A 152 -0.69 -16.03 14.25
N GLY A 153 -0.45 -14.85 14.81
CA GLY A 153 -0.22 -14.68 16.24
C GLY A 153 -0.42 -13.24 16.70
N THR A 154 -0.05 -12.97 17.94
CA THR A 154 -0.15 -11.63 18.54
C THR A 154 1.13 -11.37 19.31
N ALA A 155 1.80 -10.27 18.99
CA ALA A 155 3.01 -9.84 19.68
C ALA A 155 2.71 -9.39 21.12
N ALA A 156 3.74 -9.25 21.94
CA ALA A 156 3.61 -8.88 23.35
C ALA A 156 2.94 -7.52 23.57
N ASP A 157 2.99 -6.63 22.58
CA ASP A 157 2.35 -5.32 22.58
C ASP A 157 0.88 -5.35 22.10
N GLY A 158 0.34 -6.52 21.77
CA GLY A 158 -1.02 -6.71 21.25
C GLY A 158 -1.13 -6.62 19.73
N THR A 159 -0.04 -6.38 19.00
CA THR A 159 -0.08 -6.26 17.53
C THR A 159 -0.26 -7.64 16.88
N PRO A 160 -1.33 -7.86 16.09
CA PRO A 160 -1.52 -9.11 15.38
C PRO A 160 -0.55 -9.21 14.20
N TYR A 161 -0.03 -10.41 13.95
CA TYR A 161 0.84 -10.70 12.82
C TYR A 161 0.35 -11.94 12.06
N GLN A 162 0.71 -12.03 10.79
CA GLN A 162 0.33 -13.13 9.88
C GLN A 162 1.53 -13.98 9.45
N ALA A 163 2.75 -13.53 9.75
CA ALA A 163 3.95 -14.29 9.51
C ALA A 163 5.02 -13.99 10.56
N GLU A 164 6.01 -14.87 10.68
CA GLU A 164 7.21 -14.70 11.50
C GLU A 164 8.45 -14.91 10.62
N PHE A 165 9.49 -14.11 10.84
CA PHE A 165 10.80 -14.38 10.26
C PHE A 165 11.63 -15.29 11.16
N LYS A 166 12.28 -16.27 10.53
CA LYS A 166 13.25 -17.15 11.19
C LYS A 166 14.55 -17.23 10.41
N ASN A 167 15.61 -17.67 11.09
CA ASN A 167 16.92 -17.96 10.49
C ASN A 167 17.48 -16.77 9.70
N PHE A 168 17.56 -15.60 10.36
CA PHE A 168 18.12 -14.39 9.76
C PHE A 168 19.59 -14.57 9.37
N TYR A 169 19.92 -14.12 8.16
CA TYR A 169 21.28 -14.03 7.64
C TYR A 169 21.50 -12.63 7.05
N GLY A 170 22.49 -11.91 7.58
CA GLY A 170 22.83 -10.55 7.17
C GLY A 170 23.46 -10.50 5.78
N ASP A 171 22.99 -9.58 4.94
CA ASP A 171 23.53 -9.29 3.60
C ASP A 171 24.21 -7.91 3.57
N HIS A 172 23.51 -6.87 4.03
CA HIS A 172 24.03 -5.49 4.10
C HIS A 172 23.28 -4.66 5.15
N VAL A 173 23.76 -3.44 5.40
CA VAL A 173 23.00 -2.40 6.12
C VAL A 173 22.84 -1.18 5.23
N ALA A 174 21.61 -0.79 4.94
CA ALA A 174 21.31 0.37 4.10
C ALA A 174 21.13 1.63 4.94
N LEU A 175 21.81 2.70 4.54
CA LEU A 175 21.51 4.05 5.01
C LEU A 175 20.34 4.60 4.21
N VAL A 176 19.22 4.85 4.88
CA VAL A 176 17.94 5.22 4.27
C VAL A 176 17.38 6.48 4.91
N LYS A 177 16.48 7.15 4.20
CA LYS A 177 15.77 8.32 4.75
C LYS A 177 14.81 7.93 5.87
N TYR A 178 14.08 6.82 5.67
CA TYR A 178 13.15 6.24 6.64
C TYR A 178 13.35 4.73 6.69
N GLY A 179 13.63 4.18 7.87
CA GLY A 179 13.89 2.76 8.13
C GLY A 179 12.63 2.02 8.62
N ARG A 180 12.48 0.74 8.24
CA ARG A 180 11.29 -0.06 8.60
C ARG A 180 11.24 -0.42 10.08
N CYS A 181 12.39 -0.42 10.74
CA CYS A 181 12.49 -0.57 12.19
C CYS A 181 11.96 0.68 12.95
N GLY A 182 11.71 1.78 12.23
CA GLY A 182 11.36 3.09 12.78
C GLY A 182 12.59 3.93 13.09
N GLY A 183 12.39 5.22 13.33
CA GLY A 183 13.47 6.21 13.47
C GLY A 183 14.43 6.00 14.65
N ASP A 184 14.19 5.02 15.52
CA ASP A 184 15.14 4.60 16.55
C ASP A 184 16.31 3.79 15.99
N CYS A 185 16.10 3.09 14.87
CA CYS A 185 17.15 2.38 14.14
C CYS A 185 17.88 3.38 13.24
N ARG A 186 18.93 4.00 13.78
CA ARG A 186 19.66 5.09 13.13
C ARG A 186 21.10 5.20 13.61
N ILE A 187 21.88 5.98 12.87
CA ILE A 187 23.15 6.58 13.29
C ILE A 187 22.83 7.80 14.15
N GLY A 188 23.11 7.77 15.45
CA GLY A 188 23.06 9.00 16.23
C GLY A 188 22.97 8.83 17.74
N ASP A 189 23.15 9.97 18.38
CA ASP A 189 23.20 10.11 19.82
C ASP A 189 21.79 9.97 20.42
N GLN A 190 21.72 9.61 21.70
CA GLN A 190 20.55 9.08 22.42
C GLN A 190 19.25 9.93 22.37
N LYS A 191 19.23 11.11 21.76
CA LYS A 191 18.03 11.96 21.63
C LYS A 191 17.45 11.88 20.21
N PRO A 192 16.27 11.24 20.03
CA PRO A 192 15.52 11.33 18.78
C PRO A 192 15.11 12.79 18.53
N ASN A 193 15.13 13.20 17.26
CA ASN A 193 14.29 14.31 16.79
C ASN A 193 13.12 13.66 16.05
N PRO A 194 12.01 13.34 16.73
CA PRO A 194 10.87 12.71 16.10
C PRO A 194 10.04 13.80 15.42
N THR A 195 10.39 14.16 14.18
CA THR A 195 9.57 15.09 13.38
C THR A 195 8.82 14.43 12.23
N ASN A 196 8.78 13.10 12.14
CA ASN A 196 7.92 12.41 11.15
C ASN A 196 7.45 11.05 11.66
N THR A 197 6.25 11.02 12.24
CA THR A 197 5.52 9.79 12.58
C THR A 197 4.71 9.22 11.40
N GLU A 198 4.84 9.80 10.20
CA GLU A 198 3.97 9.55 9.04
C GLU A 198 4.78 9.39 7.73
N LYS A 199 5.94 8.72 7.76
CA LYS A 199 6.74 8.51 6.53
C LYS A 199 7.32 7.11 6.44
N THR A 200 7.13 6.50 5.29
CA THR A 200 7.46 5.11 5.00
C THR A 200 8.81 4.95 4.32
N MET A 201 9.37 3.74 4.45
CA MET A 201 10.58 3.30 3.75
C MET A 201 10.53 3.60 2.25
N GLN A 202 11.68 4.01 1.68
CA GLN A 202 11.88 4.01 0.24
C GLN A 202 12.61 2.73 -0.19
N ILE A 203 12.03 1.97 -1.11
CA ILE A 203 12.71 0.85 -1.79
C ILE A 203 12.96 1.20 -3.25
N ILE A 204 14.09 0.77 -3.81
CA ILE A 204 14.40 0.98 -5.23
C ILE A 204 14.03 -0.27 -6.03
N VAL A 205 13.02 -0.18 -6.88
CA VAL A 205 12.64 -1.26 -7.82
C VAL A 205 12.94 -0.77 -9.24
N ASN A 206 13.80 -1.49 -9.97
CA ASN A 206 14.22 -1.11 -11.34
C ASN A 206 14.85 0.30 -11.46
N GLY A 207 15.54 0.77 -10.42
CA GLY A 207 16.21 2.08 -10.42
C GLY A 207 15.31 3.26 -10.03
N ILE A 208 14.06 3.02 -9.64
CA ILE A 208 13.11 4.06 -9.21
C ILE A 208 12.85 3.92 -7.69
N PRO A 209 12.95 5.01 -6.89
CA PRO A 209 12.60 4.99 -5.48
C PRO A 209 11.07 4.96 -5.28
N PHE A 210 10.59 4.05 -4.44
CA PHE A 210 9.18 3.82 -4.10
C PHE A 210 8.95 4.03 -2.61
N ASP A 211 8.07 4.94 -2.24
CA ASP A 211 7.58 5.08 -0.86
C ASP A 211 6.59 3.95 -0.55
N VAL A 212 6.84 3.20 0.53
CA VAL A 212 6.02 2.03 0.95
C VAL A 212 4.57 2.41 1.34
N ALA A 213 4.16 3.69 1.37
CA ALA A 213 2.77 4.10 1.61
C ALA A 213 2.15 5.12 0.64
N ASP A 214 2.84 5.60 -0.40
CA ASP A 214 2.23 6.61 -1.27
C ASP A 214 2.49 6.40 -2.77
N ASN A 215 1.42 6.04 -3.48
CA ASN A 215 1.39 5.90 -4.94
C ASN A 215 1.30 7.25 -5.67
N SER A 216 1.21 8.39 -4.97
CA SER A 216 1.21 9.73 -5.60
C SER A 216 2.54 10.06 -6.28
N ALA A 217 3.65 9.51 -5.80
CA ALA A 217 4.98 9.68 -6.37
C ALA A 217 5.13 9.02 -7.76
N LEU A 218 4.39 7.94 -8.03
CA LEU A 218 4.38 7.25 -9.33
C LEU A 218 3.81 8.16 -10.43
N ALA A 219 2.72 8.87 -10.16
CA ALA A 219 2.13 9.81 -11.11
C ALA A 219 3.05 11.01 -11.39
N ALA A 220 3.74 11.52 -10.37
CA ALA A 220 4.66 12.63 -10.52
C ALA A 220 5.95 12.24 -11.26
N ALA A 221 6.48 11.04 -11.00
CA ALA A 221 7.66 10.49 -11.68
C ALA A 221 7.35 10.16 -13.15
N LEU A 222 6.21 9.52 -13.45
CA LEU A 222 5.79 9.26 -14.84
C LEU A 222 5.54 10.55 -15.61
N LYS A 223 5.00 11.59 -14.97
CA LYS A 223 4.81 12.89 -15.61
C LYS A 223 6.15 13.55 -15.96
N LYS A 224 7.15 13.43 -15.09
CA LYS A 224 8.51 13.93 -15.33
C LYS A 224 9.21 13.19 -16.48
N ASP A 225 9.01 11.88 -16.57
CA ASP A 225 9.51 11.07 -17.69
C ASP A 225 8.79 11.41 -19.00
N GLN A 226 7.48 11.68 -18.96
CA GLN A 226 6.71 12.17 -20.12
C GLN A 226 7.19 13.55 -20.59
N ASP A 227 7.46 14.48 -19.65
CA ASP A 227 7.99 15.81 -19.96
C ASP A 227 9.41 15.72 -20.56
N LEU A 228 10.26 14.81 -20.06
CA LEU A 228 11.58 14.53 -20.61
C LEU A 228 11.48 13.95 -22.03
N LEU A 229 10.55 13.02 -22.27
CA LEU A 229 10.27 12.45 -23.60
C LEU A 229 9.81 13.52 -24.60
N ALA A 230 8.94 14.42 -24.18
CA ALA A 230 8.50 15.55 -25.00
C ALA A 230 9.68 16.49 -25.33
N SER A 231 10.57 16.74 -24.38
CA SER A 231 11.77 17.57 -24.61
C SER A 231 12.79 16.92 -25.55
N LEU A 232 12.96 15.59 -25.48
CA LEU A 232 13.81 14.82 -26.39
C LEU A 232 13.23 14.77 -27.80
N GLN A 233 11.91 14.58 -27.94
CA GLN A 233 11.22 14.67 -29.23
C GLN A 233 11.35 16.06 -29.85
N GLN A 234 11.28 17.13 -29.04
CA GLN A 234 11.50 18.50 -29.52
C GLN A 234 12.94 18.75 -29.95
N THR A 235 13.92 18.14 -29.25
CA THR A 235 15.35 18.22 -29.59
C THR A 235 15.66 17.47 -30.89
N VAL A 236 15.00 16.33 -31.13
CA VAL A 236 15.16 15.53 -32.37
C VAL A 236 14.47 16.19 -33.57
N ASN A 237 13.36 16.91 -33.35
CA ASN A 237 12.68 17.68 -34.40
C ASN A 237 13.39 19.01 -34.72
N SER A 238 14.39 19.39 -33.93
CA SER A 238 15.21 20.58 -34.15
C SER A 238 16.49 20.21 -34.90
N LYS A 239 16.86 21.01 -35.90
CA LYS A 239 18.11 20.83 -36.64
C LYS A 239 19.31 21.09 -35.71
N LEU A 240 20.27 20.17 -35.65
CA LEU A 240 21.55 20.40 -34.98
C LEU A 240 22.41 21.31 -35.85
N LYS A 241 22.80 22.48 -35.32
CA LYS A 241 23.78 23.38 -35.96
C LYS A 241 25.17 23.13 -35.38
N ILE A 242 26.10 22.77 -36.25
CA ILE A 242 27.53 22.71 -35.94
C ILE A 242 28.21 23.67 -36.91
N GLY A 243 28.55 24.87 -36.44
CA GLY A 243 28.99 25.96 -37.31
C GLY A 243 27.88 26.41 -38.28
N ASP A 244 28.23 26.67 -39.54
CA ASP A 244 27.28 27.11 -40.59
C ASP A 244 26.52 25.95 -41.26
N GLN A 245 26.77 24.70 -40.85
CA GLN A 245 26.11 23.53 -41.42
C GLN A 245 24.96 23.03 -40.54
N GLU A 246 23.82 22.77 -41.17
CA GLU A 246 22.62 22.17 -40.57
C GLU A 246 22.57 20.67 -40.89
N PHE A 247 22.46 19.83 -39.87
CA PHE A 247 22.28 18.38 -40.01
C PHE A 247 20.87 17.96 -39.53
N SER A 248 20.18 17.13 -40.32
CA SER A 248 18.91 16.50 -39.95
C SER A 248 19.18 15.12 -39.35
N ILE A 249 18.68 14.85 -38.14
CA ILE A 249 18.93 13.59 -37.39
C ILE A 249 18.13 12.41 -38.00
N SER A 250 17.27 12.66 -38.99
CA SER A 250 16.38 11.70 -39.65
C SER A 250 17.07 10.62 -40.51
N GLU A 251 18.39 10.62 -40.66
CA GLU A 251 19.10 9.71 -41.59
C GLU A 251 19.64 8.43 -40.93
N LEU A 252 19.59 8.28 -39.60
CA LEU A 252 19.98 7.02 -38.94
C LEU A 252 18.75 6.13 -38.69
N THR A 253 18.48 5.21 -39.62
CA THR A 253 17.40 4.20 -39.55
C THR A 253 17.41 3.38 -38.25
N ALA A 254 18.57 3.17 -37.63
CA ALA A 254 18.71 2.47 -36.36
C ALA A 254 18.12 3.25 -35.16
N VAL A 255 18.12 4.58 -35.21
CA VAL A 255 17.56 5.44 -34.15
C VAL A 255 16.03 5.47 -34.26
N GLN A 256 15.48 5.49 -35.49
CA GLN A 256 14.04 5.43 -35.71
C GLN A 256 13.42 4.13 -35.18
N ALA A 257 14.08 2.99 -35.38
CA ALA A 257 13.60 1.70 -34.88
C ALA A 257 13.57 1.61 -33.34
N VAL A 258 14.53 2.26 -32.66
CA VAL A 258 14.55 2.35 -31.19
C VAL A 258 13.43 3.27 -30.70
N ILE A 259 13.17 4.38 -31.40
CA ILE A 259 12.09 5.31 -31.07
C ILE A 259 10.72 4.65 -31.24
N ASP A 260 10.48 3.96 -32.36
CA ASP A 260 9.20 3.29 -32.63
C ASP A 260 8.88 2.24 -31.56
N LYS A 261 9.92 1.52 -31.10
CA LYS A 261 9.79 0.55 -30.01
C LYS A 261 9.45 1.23 -28.68
N VAL A 262 10.14 2.31 -28.32
CA VAL A 262 9.88 3.05 -27.08
C VAL A 262 8.49 3.69 -27.07
N VAL A 263 8.02 4.21 -28.21
CA VAL A 263 6.67 4.76 -28.36
C VAL A 263 5.60 3.66 -28.22
N ALA A 264 5.84 2.49 -28.80
CA ALA A 264 4.94 1.35 -28.64
C ALA A 264 4.86 0.88 -27.17
N ASP A 265 6.01 0.73 -26.51
CA ASP A 265 6.08 0.32 -25.09
C ASP A 265 5.41 1.35 -24.17
N ALA A 266 5.57 2.65 -24.44
CA ALA A 266 4.93 3.72 -23.68
C ALA A 266 3.39 3.70 -23.81
N LYS A 267 2.87 3.43 -25.01
CA LYS A 267 1.42 3.32 -25.24
C LYS A 267 0.82 2.12 -24.50
N THR A 268 1.48 0.97 -24.57
CA THR A 268 1.07 -0.23 -23.82
C THR A 268 1.10 0.00 -22.30
N ASN A 269 2.09 0.75 -21.80
CA ASN A 269 2.16 1.07 -20.38
C ASN A 269 1.06 2.06 -19.95
N ALA A 270 0.71 3.05 -20.77
CA ALA A 270 -0.39 3.98 -20.47
C ALA A 270 -1.75 3.27 -20.34
N GLU A 271 -2.03 2.26 -21.17
CA GLU A 271 -3.25 1.44 -21.09
C GLU A 271 -3.30 0.55 -19.84
N LYS A 272 -2.13 0.09 -19.37
CA LYS A 272 -2.03 -0.63 -18.09
C LYS A 272 -2.25 0.29 -16.90
N VAL A 273 -1.74 1.53 -16.96
CA VAL A 273 -1.91 2.54 -15.89
C VAL A 273 -3.38 2.86 -15.66
N THR A 274 -4.17 3.13 -16.71
CA THR A 274 -5.61 3.42 -16.56
C THR A 274 -6.39 2.23 -15.99
N THR A 275 -5.99 1.00 -16.33
CA THR A 275 -6.58 -0.22 -15.77
C THR A 275 -6.22 -0.40 -14.28
N LEU A 276 -4.99 -0.07 -13.89
CA LEU A 276 -4.51 -0.14 -12.52
C LEU A 276 -5.09 0.97 -11.63
N GLU A 277 -5.24 2.19 -12.16
CA GLU A 277 -5.90 3.33 -11.50
C GLU A 277 -7.39 3.05 -11.22
N ALA A 278 -8.09 2.41 -12.16
CA ALA A 278 -9.48 1.98 -11.96
C ALA A 278 -9.62 0.96 -10.81
N ASN A 279 -8.63 0.08 -10.67
CA ASN A 279 -8.58 -0.97 -9.64
C ASN A 279 -7.92 -0.51 -8.33
N GLN A 280 -7.46 0.73 -8.24
CA GLN A 280 -6.79 1.25 -7.06
C GLN A 280 -7.80 1.50 -5.92
N VAL A 281 -7.50 0.96 -4.74
CA VAL A 281 -8.18 1.29 -3.49
C VAL A 281 -7.59 2.59 -2.97
N THR A 282 -8.23 3.71 -3.28
CA THR A 282 -7.86 5.01 -2.69
C THR A 282 -8.27 5.05 -1.22
N PRO A 283 -7.63 5.85 -0.36
CA PRO A 283 -8.09 6.07 1.02
C PRO A 283 -9.57 6.45 1.08
N GLU A 284 -10.05 7.23 0.12
CA GLU A 284 -11.47 7.60 -0.03
C GLU A 284 -12.37 6.41 -0.37
N LYS A 285 -11.93 5.49 -1.24
CA LYS A 285 -12.65 4.24 -1.51
C LYS A 285 -12.59 3.28 -0.33
N LEU A 286 -11.50 3.25 0.43
CA LEU A 286 -11.36 2.43 1.64
C LEU A 286 -12.25 2.94 2.78
N GLU A 287 -12.30 4.25 2.99
CA GLU A 287 -13.25 4.88 3.91
C GLU A 287 -14.69 4.69 3.45
N ALA A 288 -14.97 4.83 2.16
CA ALA A 288 -16.30 4.56 1.61
C ALA A 288 -16.72 3.10 1.82
N LEU A 289 -15.83 2.13 1.56
CA LEU A 289 -16.08 0.71 1.78
C LEU A 289 -16.20 0.35 3.27
N ALA A 290 -15.44 1.00 4.15
CA ALA A 290 -15.55 0.83 5.60
C ALA A 290 -16.88 1.39 6.13
N ASN A 291 -17.29 2.56 5.64
CA ASN A 291 -18.58 3.17 5.97
C ASN A 291 -19.75 2.35 5.42
N GLU A 292 -19.64 1.85 4.19
CA GLU A 292 -20.64 0.96 3.59
C GLU A 292 -20.74 -0.35 4.39
N ARG A 293 -19.61 -0.96 4.76
CA ARG A 293 -19.58 -2.17 5.59
C ARG A 293 -20.18 -1.92 6.97
N ALA A 294 -19.90 -0.79 7.61
CA ALA A 294 -20.49 -0.42 8.89
C ALA A 294 -22.02 -0.22 8.79
N ALA A 295 -22.50 0.42 7.72
CA ALA A 295 -23.92 0.59 7.45
C ALA A 295 -24.61 -0.76 7.22
N VAL A 296 -24.02 -1.64 6.39
CA VAL A 296 -24.55 -2.99 6.13
C VAL A 296 -24.60 -3.82 7.42
N ILE A 297 -23.58 -3.76 8.28
CA ILE A 297 -23.60 -4.45 9.58
C ILE A 297 -24.69 -3.91 10.50
N SER A 298 -24.83 -2.58 10.58
CA SER A 298 -25.86 -1.93 11.38
C SER A 298 -27.26 -2.34 10.93
N ASP A 299 -27.51 -2.29 9.63
CA ASP A 299 -28.79 -2.65 9.02
C ASP A 299 -29.09 -4.15 9.10
N ALA A 300 -28.08 -5.00 8.93
CA ALA A 300 -28.21 -6.44 9.08
C ALA A 300 -28.56 -6.81 10.53
N LYS A 301 -27.96 -6.13 11.52
CA LYS A 301 -28.28 -6.33 12.95
C LYS A 301 -29.70 -5.90 13.32
N LYS A 302 -30.29 -4.92 12.62
CA LYS A 302 -31.71 -4.58 12.80
C LYS A 302 -32.60 -5.75 12.36
N LEU A 303 -32.25 -6.43 11.28
CA LEU A 303 -33.03 -7.57 10.76
C LEU A 303 -32.80 -8.85 11.57
N ASN A 304 -31.55 -9.12 11.95
CA ASN A 304 -31.16 -10.27 12.75
C ASN A 304 -30.02 -9.89 13.72
N ALA A 305 -30.33 -9.83 15.01
CA ALA A 305 -29.36 -9.49 16.05
C ALA A 305 -28.18 -10.48 16.14
N ASN A 306 -28.36 -11.72 15.66
CA ASN A 306 -27.36 -12.79 15.68
C ASN A 306 -26.67 -12.99 14.32
N VAL A 307 -26.76 -12.03 13.40
CA VAL A 307 -26.11 -12.14 12.08
C VAL A 307 -24.59 -12.29 12.23
N LYS A 308 -24.02 -13.29 11.54
CA LYS A 308 -22.57 -13.51 11.54
C LYS A 308 -21.87 -12.42 10.70
N THR A 309 -21.02 -11.63 11.35
CA THR A 309 -20.29 -10.51 10.71
C THR A 309 -18.79 -10.73 10.61
N GLU A 310 -18.25 -11.67 11.38
CA GLU A 310 -16.82 -11.99 11.43
C GLU A 310 -16.44 -12.92 10.27
N GLY A 311 -15.43 -12.51 9.49
CA GLY A 311 -14.95 -13.24 8.32
C GLY A 311 -15.87 -13.19 7.09
N CYS A 312 -16.96 -12.42 7.14
CA CYS A 312 -17.93 -12.31 6.04
C CYS A 312 -17.79 -10.97 5.28
N ASN A 313 -17.96 -11.03 3.95
CA ASN A 313 -18.08 -9.85 3.10
C ASN A 313 -19.51 -9.24 3.18
N CYS A 314 -19.69 -8.02 2.67
CA CYS A 314 -20.98 -7.31 2.76
C CYS A 314 -22.14 -8.10 2.13
N GLU A 315 -21.90 -8.81 1.03
CA GLU A 315 -22.93 -9.61 0.35
C GLU A 315 -23.36 -10.81 1.20
N GLN A 316 -22.40 -11.52 1.80
CA GLN A 316 -22.65 -12.63 2.73
C GLN A 316 -23.47 -12.18 3.94
N ILE A 317 -23.15 -11.01 4.49
CA ILE A 317 -23.89 -10.41 5.61
C ILE A 317 -25.35 -10.10 5.20
N LYS A 318 -25.56 -9.53 4.01
CA LYS A 318 -26.91 -9.26 3.47
C LYS A 318 -27.71 -10.55 3.28
N ARG A 319 -27.12 -11.58 2.68
CA ARG A 319 -27.78 -12.89 2.46
C ARG A 319 -28.14 -13.59 3.76
N GLU A 320 -27.25 -13.57 4.75
CA GLU A 320 -27.51 -14.13 6.08
C GLU A 320 -28.66 -13.39 6.79
N ALA A 321 -28.67 -12.06 6.71
CA ALA A 321 -29.73 -11.24 7.29
C ALA A 321 -31.10 -11.48 6.61
N ILE A 322 -31.13 -11.62 5.28
CA ILE A 322 -32.36 -11.97 4.53
C ILE A 322 -32.83 -13.38 4.87
N THR A 323 -31.92 -14.33 5.05
CA THR A 323 -32.26 -15.74 5.36
C THR A 323 -33.02 -15.84 6.69
N ALA A 324 -32.67 -15.02 7.68
CA ALA A 324 -33.42 -14.91 8.94
C ALA A 324 -34.85 -14.33 8.79
N LYS A 325 -35.16 -13.75 7.62
CA LYS A 325 -36.46 -13.16 7.25
C LYS A 325 -37.04 -13.81 5.99
N ALA A 326 -36.61 -15.03 5.64
CA ALA A 326 -37.01 -15.69 4.39
C ALA A 326 -38.53 -15.88 4.21
N GLY A 327 -39.30 -15.86 5.31
CA GLY A 327 -40.77 -15.94 5.29
C GLY A 327 -41.48 -14.58 5.15
N ASP A 328 -40.76 -13.47 5.00
CA ASP A 328 -41.36 -12.15 4.83
C ASP A 328 -41.92 -11.97 3.41
N ALA A 329 -43.12 -11.36 3.30
CA ALA A 329 -43.80 -11.15 2.03
C ALA A 329 -42.96 -10.33 1.02
N ILE A 330 -42.09 -9.45 1.52
CA ILE A 330 -41.16 -8.64 0.70
C ILE A 330 -40.11 -9.52 0.02
N VAL A 331 -39.63 -10.56 0.71
CA VAL A 331 -38.65 -11.51 0.14
C VAL A 331 -39.28 -12.28 -1.02
N GLY A 332 -40.51 -12.78 -0.83
CA GLY A 332 -41.26 -13.47 -1.87
C GLY A 332 -41.65 -12.57 -3.05
N ALA A 333 -42.00 -11.32 -2.80
CA ALA A 333 -42.37 -10.37 -3.85
C ALA A 333 -41.20 -9.98 -4.77
N ILE A 334 -39.97 -9.92 -4.24
CA ILE A 334 -38.79 -9.50 -5.02
C ILE A 334 -38.04 -10.70 -5.62
N LEU A 335 -37.94 -11.82 -4.90
CA LEU A 335 -37.22 -13.01 -5.39
C LEU A 335 -38.12 -13.99 -6.15
N GLY A 336 -39.44 -13.92 -5.98
CA GLY A 336 -40.37 -14.87 -6.61
C GLY A 336 -40.05 -16.31 -6.20
N SER A 337 -39.76 -17.16 -7.20
CA SER A 337 -39.34 -18.56 -7.00
C SER A 337 -37.82 -18.75 -6.87
N VAL A 338 -37.03 -17.68 -6.92
CA VAL A 338 -35.56 -17.75 -6.83
C VAL A 338 -35.13 -17.92 -5.37
N ALA A 339 -34.32 -18.93 -5.08
CA ALA A 339 -33.77 -19.12 -3.74
C ALA A 339 -32.77 -18.00 -3.40
N ILE A 340 -32.69 -17.64 -2.11
CA ILE A 340 -31.79 -16.57 -1.62
C ILE A 340 -30.32 -16.84 -1.97
N GLY A 341 -29.91 -18.11 -2.03
CA GLY A 341 -28.56 -18.51 -2.46
C GLY A 341 -28.26 -18.26 -3.94
N ASP A 342 -29.29 -18.33 -4.80
CA ASP A 342 -29.17 -18.22 -6.25
C ASP A 342 -29.55 -16.81 -6.78
N ALA A 343 -30.02 -15.94 -5.89
CA ALA A 343 -30.40 -14.57 -6.23
C ALA A 343 -29.18 -13.75 -6.69
N LYS A 344 -29.37 -12.93 -7.73
CA LYS A 344 -28.32 -12.02 -8.21
C LYS A 344 -28.00 -10.94 -7.17
N PRO A 345 -26.77 -10.39 -7.13
CA PRO A 345 -26.37 -9.38 -6.15
C PRO A 345 -27.33 -8.17 -6.08
N GLU A 346 -27.87 -7.74 -7.22
CA GLU A 346 -28.81 -6.61 -7.28
C GLU A 346 -30.17 -6.95 -6.63
N GLN A 347 -30.60 -8.20 -6.72
CA GLN A 347 -31.84 -8.69 -6.10
C GLN A 347 -31.68 -8.81 -4.58
N VAL A 348 -30.53 -9.28 -4.13
CA VAL A 348 -30.17 -9.34 -2.70
C VAL A 348 -30.14 -7.95 -2.10
N ASP A 349 -29.53 -6.97 -2.78
CA ASP A 349 -29.48 -5.59 -2.33
C ASP A 349 -30.87 -4.94 -2.26
N MET A 350 -31.72 -5.22 -3.25
CA MET A 350 -33.10 -4.73 -3.28
C MET A 350 -33.92 -5.29 -2.11
N VAL A 351 -33.84 -6.60 -1.86
CA VAL A 351 -34.54 -7.27 -0.75
C VAL A 351 -34.04 -6.76 0.59
N PHE A 352 -32.72 -6.69 0.77
CA PHE A 352 -32.10 -6.23 2.01
C PHE A 352 -32.54 -4.80 2.34
N ARG A 353 -32.49 -3.88 1.37
CA ARG A 353 -32.94 -2.49 1.57
C ARG A 353 -34.44 -2.40 1.88
N ALA A 354 -35.27 -3.17 1.17
CA ALA A 354 -36.72 -3.17 1.39
C ALA A 354 -37.09 -3.70 2.78
N LEU A 355 -36.41 -4.75 3.25
CA LEU A 355 -36.58 -5.27 4.60
C LEU A 355 -36.13 -4.26 5.66
N VAL A 356 -34.96 -3.63 5.49
CA VAL A 356 -34.45 -2.62 6.44
C VAL A 356 -35.40 -1.42 6.54
N ALA A 357 -35.94 -0.96 5.41
CA ALA A 357 -36.86 0.18 5.36
C ALA A 357 -38.23 -0.10 6.01
N THR A 358 -38.63 -1.37 6.09
CA THR A 358 -39.92 -1.80 6.67
C THR A 358 -39.78 -2.36 8.08
N ASN A 359 -38.55 -2.51 8.57
CA ASN A 359 -38.28 -3.03 9.90
C ASN A 359 -38.60 -1.97 10.97
N GLY A 360 -39.84 -2.02 11.47
CA GLY A 360 -40.40 -1.06 12.43
C GLY A 360 -41.86 -0.69 12.18
N THR A 361 -42.44 -1.09 11.05
CA THR A 361 -43.85 -0.83 10.72
C THR A 361 -44.63 -2.13 10.53
N GLN A 362 -44.63 -2.98 11.57
CA GLN A 362 -45.76 -3.90 11.74
C GLN A 362 -46.92 -3.14 12.37
N THR A 363 -47.75 -2.55 11.51
CA THR A 363 -49.17 -2.36 11.81
C THR A 363 -49.95 -2.99 10.66
N PRO A 364 -51.01 -3.78 10.89
CA PRO A 364 -51.69 -4.57 9.86
C PRO A 364 -52.51 -3.77 8.83
N SER A 365 -52.13 -2.53 8.56
CA SER A 365 -52.89 -1.62 7.71
C SER A 365 -51.95 -0.58 7.11
N ASN A 366 -51.26 -0.93 6.03
CA ASN A 366 -50.63 0.06 5.16
C ASN A 366 -50.99 -0.24 3.70
N PRO A 367 -51.54 0.71 2.93
CA PRO A 367 -52.23 0.49 1.66
C PRO A 367 -51.31 0.16 0.47
N ILE A 368 -50.03 -0.14 0.71
CA ILE A 368 -49.08 -0.53 -0.34
C ILE A 368 -49.17 -2.04 -0.64
N ASN A 369 -49.59 -2.86 0.33
CA ASN A 369 -49.74 -4.31 0.12
C ASN A 369 -50.88 -4.67 -0.85
N SER A 370 -51.88 -3.79 -1.00
CA SER A 370 -53.01 -4.01 -1.92
C SER A 370 -52.72 -3.67 -3.38
N PHE A 371 -51.54 -3.11 -3.70
CA PHE A 371 -51.16 -2.82 -5.10
C PHE A 371 -50.56 -4.03 -5.83
N PHE A 372 -50.06 -5.03 -5.10
CA PHE A 372 -49.34 -6.17 -5.69
C PHE A 372 -50.06 -7.51 -5.58
N THR A 373 -51.07 -7.64 -4.72
CA THR A 373 -51.91 -8.84 -4.65
C THR A 373 -53.19 -8.61 -5.44
N GLY A 374 -53.17 -8.96 -6.73
CA GLY A 374 -54.38 -9.06 -7.52
C GLY A 374 -55.20 -10.25 -7.04
N ASP A 375 -56.10 -10.03 -6.09
CA ASP A 375 -57.07 -11.05 -5.69
C ASP A 375 -58.48 -10.63 -6.14
N SER A 376 -58.98 -11.42 -7.09
CA SER A 376 -60.34 -11.34 -7.61
C SER A 376 -61.26 -12.06 -6.64
N GLN A 377 -62.17 -11.36 -5.95
CA GLN A 377 -63.35 -12.03 -5.38
C GLN A 377 -64.56 -11.09 -5.20
N THR A 378 -65.50 -11.27 -6.12
CA THR A 378 -66.96 -11.34 -5.94
C THR A 378 -67.57 -10.60 -4.74
N THR A 379 -68.19 -9.45 -5.02
CA THR A 379 -69.07 -8.73 -4.10
C THR A 379 -70.53 -9.11 -4.30
N GLN A 380 -71.30 -9.24 -3.20
CA GLN A 380 -72.71 -8.78 -3.03
C GLN A 380 -73.23 -9.17 -1.63
N PRO A 381 -74.21 -8.44 -1.04
CA PRO A 381 -74.20 -7.00 -0.78
C PRO A 381 -74.63 -6.69 0.69
N ALA A 382 -74.30 -5.51 1.20
CA ALA A 382 -75.02 -4.94 2.34
C ALA A 382 -75.26 -3.44 2.09
N GLY A 383 -76.53 -3.06 2.12
CA GLY A 383 -77.04 -1.75 1.72
C GLY A 383 -76.76 -0.62 2.73
N GLY A 384 -76.99 0.60 2.25
CA GLY A 384 -77.02 1.79 3.10
C GLY A 384 -76.79 3.10 2.34
N ASN A 385 -77.87 3.59 1.71
CA ASN A 385 -78.13 4.92 1.11
C ASN A 385 -77.14 6.09 1.27
N GLY A 386 -76.89 6.78 0.13
CA GLY A 386 -77.12 8.24 0.04
C GLY A 386 -76.05 9.10 -0.67
N THR A 387 -76.20 9.29 -1.99
CA THR A 387 -76.13 10.58 -2.77
C THR A 387 -74.85 11.46 -2.69
N THR A 388 -74.18 11.99 -3.75
CA THR A 388 -74.31 12.00 -5.22
C THR A 388 -73.00 12.56 -5.84
N ALA A 389 -72.53 11.95 -6.94
CA ALA A 389 -71.83 12.45 -8.15
C ALA A 389 -70.88 13.68 -8.15
N THR A 390 -69.65 13.48 -8.69
CA THR A 390 -69.24 13.94 -10.05
C THR A 390 -67.96 13.24 -10.56
N GLN A 391 -67.89 13.06 -11.89
CA GLN A 391 -67.00 12.18 -12.67
C GLN A 391 -65.61 12.76 -12.98
N GLU A 392 -64.62 11.87 -13.08
CA GLU A 392 -63.29 12.08 -13.66
C GLU A 392 -63.32 12.22 -15.20
N GLN A 393 -62.54 13.16 -15.74
CA GLN A 393 -62.11 13.17 -17.14
C GLN A 393 -60.77 12.44 -17.27
N GLY A 394 -60.75 11.37 -18.08
CA GLY A 394 -59.55 10.61 -18.41
C GLY A 394 -58.64 11.32 -19.41
N TYR A 395 -57.33 11.13 -19.25
CA TYR A 395 -56.30 11.60 -20.18
C TYR A 395 -55.81 10.41 -21.04
N ASP A 396 -55.89 10.56 -22.37
CA ASP A 396 -55.53 9.55 -23.37
C ASP A 396 -54.02 9.57 -23.67
N LYS A 397 -53.42 8.38 -23.86
CA LYS A 397 -51.97 8.13 -23.99
C LYS A 397 -51.45 8.18 -25.43
N THR A 398 -52.20 8.75 -26.37
CA THR A 398 -51.88 8.63 -27.81
C THR A 398 -51.06 9.80 -28.40
N THR A 399 -50.70 10.83 -27.63
CA THR A 399 -50.06 12.05 -28.19
C THR A 399 -48.71 12.47 -27.60
N ALA A 400 -48.09 11.69 -26.71
CA ALA A 400 -46.90 12.14 -25.96
C ALA A 400 -45.53 12.04 -26.69
N TRP A 401 -45.49 11.67 -27.98
CA TRP A 401 -44.25 11.57 -28.73
C TRP A 401 -44.23 12.53 -29.92
N LYS A 402 -43.65 13.72 -29.71
CA LYS A 402 -42.72 14.43 -30.62
C LYS A 402 -42.56 15.89 -30.18
N LYS A 403 -41.32 16.37 -30.37
CA LYS A 403 -40.83 17.77 -30.36
C LYS A 403 -40.52 18.34 -28.95
N ASP A 404 -39.37 18.95 -28.70
CA ASP A 404 -38.60 19.84 -29.58
C ASP A 404 -37.07 19.72 -29.41
N ILE A 405 -36.38 20.10 -30.50
CA ILE A 405 -35.01 20.61 -30.55
C ILE A 405 -34.98 21.99 -29.87
#